data_AF-A0A839S964-F1
#
_entry.id   AF-A0A839S964-F1
#
_cell.length_a   1.000
_cell.length_b   1.000
_cell.length_c   1.000
_cell.angle_alpha   90.00
_cell.angle_beta   90.00
_cell.angle_gamma   90.00
#
_symmetry.space_group_name_H-M   'P 1'
#
loop_
_entity.id
_entity.type
_entity.pdbx_description
1 polymer ?
#
loop_
_entity_poly.entity_id
_entity_poly.type
_entity_poly.pdbx_seq_one_letter_code
_entity_poly.pdbx_strand_id
1 'polypeptide(L)'
;MSDYEYRLNGELPVLDPEPVGSTVGEALRGALARLARGRTRTVSLLAFTPPGEGQRRGSRDPQARVDLYCLRPALVLPVGVGALVDQVHNLLAEGFEGWGAPTLPDEPEPLAAKEDLLPLKVWNLLWRRHFRYVEQVALVPDAALREMRGMGETHLARLREVIPGPRPHPATTGGESTPTRREDSVDVVAVESQVEMVTLRATSDEALFAEASRWLAQHPAHGLVGVDYDYSPTDLDGDAEPYACVLRLTVLRG
;
A
#
# COMPACT_ATOMS: atom_id res chain seq x y z
N MET A 1 21.95 12.48 -16.77
CA MET A 1 20.94 11.53 -17.25
C MET A 1 20.76 10.53 -16.14
N SER A 2 19.55 10.33 -15.64
CA SER A 2 19.36 9.47 -14.47
C SER A 2 19.44 8.01 -14.90
N ASP A 3 20.49 7.31 -14.44
CA ASP A 3 20.76 5.89 -14.67
C ASP A 3 19.78 5.03 -13.85
N TYR A 4 18.49 5.05 -14.19
CA TYR A 4 17.48 4.20 -13.53
C TYR A 4 16.78 3.31 -14.55
N GLU A 5 16.61 2.04 -14.16
CA GLU A 5 15.70 1.12 -14.81
C GLU A 5 14.34 1.23 -14.11
N TYR A 6 13.28 1.51 -14.87
CA TYR A 6 11.93 1.61 -14.32
C TYR A 6 11.15 0.34 -14.58
N ARG A 7 10.43 -0.12 -13.55
CA ARG A 7 9.60 -1.32 -13.62
C ARG A 7 8.21 -1.06 -13.05
N LEU A 8 7.24 -1.84 -13.50
CA LEU A 8 5.86 -1.75 -13.01
C LEU A 8 5.45 -3.00 -12.25
N ASN A 9 4.89 -2.81 -11.05
CA ASN A 9 4.24 -3.88 -10.30
C ASN A 9 2.71 -3.68 -10.27
N GLY A 10 1.98 -4.77 -10.47
CA GLY A 10 0.57 -4.87 -10.08
C GLY A 10 0.48 -5.50 -8.69
N GLU A 11 -0.63 -5.37 -7.97
CA GLU A 11 -0.72 -5.95 -6.62
C GLU A 11 -0.88 -7.48 -6.59
N LEU A 12 -1.04 -8.12 -7.76
CA LEU A 12 -0.87 -9.56 -7.89
C LEU A 12 0.64 -9.89 -7.92
N PRO A 13 1.08 -10.99 -7.29
CA PRO A 13 2.50 -11.30 -7.15
C PRO A 13 3.08 -11.69 -8.51
N VAL A 14 3.44 -10.69 -9.31
CA VAL A 14 4.39 -10.88 -10.39
C VAL A 14 5.74 -10.89 -9.68
N LEU A 15 6.34 -12.07 -9.60
CA LEU A 15 7.63 -12.32 -8.94
C LEU A 15 8.77 -11.46 -9.52
N ASP A 16 8.56 -10.83 -10.68
CA ASP A 16 9.45 -9.84 -11.27
C ASP A 16 8.64 -8.67 -11.86
N PRO A 17 8.83 -7.42 -11.40
CA PRO A 17 8.17 -6.27 -12.00
C PRO A 17 8.66 -6.08 -13.44
N GLU A 18 7.74 -5.79 -14.37
CA GLU A 18 8.04 -5.74 -15.80
C GLU A 18 8.83 -4.46 -16.15
N PRO A 19 9.96 -4.55 -16.86
CA PRO A 19 10.69 -3.38 -17.33
C PRO A 19 9.85 -2.62 -18.36
N VAL A 20 9.77 -1.31 -18.20
CA VAL A 20 8.94 -0.43 -19.06
C VAL A 20 9.71 0.65 -19.78
N GLY A 21 10.97 0.89 -19.40
CA GLY A 21 11.81 1.88 -20.06
C GLY A 21 12.92 2.42 -19.16
N SER A 22 13.60 3.43 -19.68
CA SER A 22 14.75 4.11 -19.04
C SER A 22 14.41 5.51 -18.56
N THR A 23 13.18 5.98 -18.81
CA THR A 23 12.70 7.30 -18.39
C THR A 23 11.44 7.20 -17.56
N VAL A 24 11.22 8.20 -16.67
CA VAL A 24 9.97 8.30 -15.89
C VAL A 24 8.75 8.40 -16.80
N GLY A 25 8.85 9.13 -17.92
CA GLY A 25 7.75 9.27 -18.88
C GLY A 25 7.34 7.95 -19.55
N GLU A 26 8.30 7.12 -19.97
CA GLU A 26 8.02 5.79 -20.51
C GLU A 26 7.33 4.89 -19.48
N ALA A 27 7.86 4.89 -18.25
CA ALA A 27 7.30 4.10 -17.16
C ALA A 27 5.88 4.57 -16.78
N LEU A 28 5.67 5.88 -16.70
CA LEU A 28 4.36 6.48 -16.42
C LEU A 28 3.36 6.13 -17.51
N ARG A 29 3.71 6.27 -18.80
CA ARG A 29 2.87 5.83 -19.92
C ARG A 29 2.46 4.37 -19.78
N GLY A 30 3.42 3.49 -19.48
CA GLY A 30 3.15 2.07 -19.27
C GLY A 30 2.16 1.83 -18.11
N ALA A 31 2.31 2.56 -17.01
CA ALA A 31 1.43 2.46 -15.85
C ALA A 31 0.02 2.96 -16.16
N LEU A 32 -0.10 4.12 -16.80
CA LEU A 32 -1.38 4.71 -17.20
C LEU A 32 -2.11 3.82 -18.21
N ALA A 33 -1.39 3.20 -19.16
CA ALA A 33 -1.97 2.25 -20.09
C ALA A 33 -2.54 1.00 -19.38
N ARG A 34 -1.94 0.56 -18.27
CA ARG A 34 -2.49 -0.53 -17.44
C ARG A 34 -3.76 -0.10 -16.70
N LEU A 35 -3.75 1.10 -16.12
CA LEU A 35 -4.93 1.67 -15.46
C LEU A 35 -6.09 1.90 -16.44
N ALA A 36 -5.81 2.36 -17.66
CA ALA A 36 -6.80 2.56 -18.72
C ALA A 36 -7.53 1.27 -19.14
N ARG A 37 -6.85 0.11 -19.04
CA ARG A 37 -7.46 -1.20 -19.32
C ARG A 37 -8.42 -1.66 -18.22
N GLY A 38 -8.45 -0.99 -17.07
CA GLY A 38 -9.40 -1.24 -15.99
C GLY A 38 -9.23 -2.56 -15.23
N ARG A 39 -8.14 -3.31 -15.46
CA ARG A 39 -7.87 -4.59 -14.80
C ARG A 39 -7.37 -4.45 -13.36
N THR A 40 -6.84 -3.28 -13.03
CA THR A 40 -6.36 -2.91 -11.71
C THR A 40 -6.67 -1.43 -11.50
N ARG A 41 -6.94 -1.04 -10.26
CA ARG A 41 -7.11 0.36 -9.88
C ARG A 41 -5.83 0.98 -9.34
N THR A 42 -4.84 0.13 -9.02
CA THR A 42 -3.54 0.56 -8.52
C THR A 42 -2.41 0.01 -9.37
N VAL A 43 -1.38 0.82 -9.61
CA VAL A 43 -0.11 0.39 -10.22
C VAL A 43 1.04 1.04 -9.46
N SER A 44 2.10 0.27 -9.17
CA SER A 44 3.32 0.82 -8.59
C SER A 44 4.38 1.01 -9.67
N LEU A 45 4.91 2.23 -9.78
CA LEU A 45 6.09 2.57 -10.55
C LEU A 45 7.31 2.50 -9.64
N LEU A 46 8.29 1.68 -10.01
CA LEU A 46 9.48 1.38 -9.23
C LEU A 46 10.73 1.82 -10.00
N ALA A 47 11.66 2.49 -9.32
CA ALA A 47 12.96 2.85 -9.88
C ALA A 47 14.07 2.01 -9.26
N PHE A 48 14.91 1.41 -10.11
CA PHE A 48 16.05 0.60 -9.72
C PHE A 48 17.33 1.20 -10.32
N THR A 49 18.42 1.20 -9.55
CA THR A 49 19.74 1.44 -10.14
C THR A 49 20.12 0.22 -10.97
N PRO A 50 20.53 0.37 -12.23
CA PRO A 50 21.02 -0.74 -13.03
C PRO A 50 22.22 -1.37 -12.32
N PRO A 51 22.38 -2.70 -12.38
CA PRO A 51 23.53 -3.35 -11.78
C PRO A 51 24.82 -2.82 -12.43
N GLY A 52 25.73 -2.26 -11.62
CA GLY A 52 27.06 -1.88 -12.10
C GLY A 52 27.88 -3.11 -12.51
N GLU A 53 28.85 -2.93 -13.42
CA GLU A 53 29.81 -3.98 -13.77
C GLU A 53 30.53 -4.47 -12.51
N GLY A 54 30.28 -5.71 -12.10
CA GLY A 54 30.89 -6.34 -10.92
C GLY A 54 30.00 -6.44 -9.68
N GLN A 55 28.79 -5.86 -9.69
CA GLN A 55 27.83 -6.05 -8.59
C GLN A 55 27.05 -7.35 -8.81
N ARG A 56 27.22 -8.32 -7.88
CA ARG A 56 26.35 -9.51 -7.80
C ARG A 56 24.90 -9.02 -7.81
N ARG A 57 24.06 -9.59 -8.70
CA ARG A 57 22.63 -9.30 -8.90
C ARG A 57 22.07 -8.30 -7.87
N GLY A 58 21.90 -7.06 -8.33
CA GLY A 58 21.61 -5.88 -7.52
C GLY A 58 20.44 -6.01 -6.55
N SER A 59 20.39 -5.05 -5.62
CA SER A 59 19.32 -4.86 -4.65
C SER A 59 17.95 -5.23 -5.25
N ARG A 60 17.25 -6.18 -4.61
CA ARG A 60 15.86 -6.51 -4.96
C ARG A 60 14.90 -5.38 -4.59
N ASP A 61 15.34 -4.47 -3.72
CA ASP A 61 14.52 -3.39 -3.24
C ASP A 61 14.66 -2.16 -4.15
N PRO A 62 13.53 -1.57 -4.58
CA PRO A 62 13.53 -0.37 -5.39
C PRO A 62 14.09 0.81 -4.58
N GLN A 63 14.88 1.66 -5.23
CA GLN A 63 15.39 2.88 -4.60
C GLN A 63 14.30 3.94 -4.40
N ALA A 64 13.31 3.94 -5.29
CA ALA A 64 12.14 4.80 -5.18
C ALA A 64 10.91 4.10 -5.72
N ARG A 65 9.75 4.48 -5.16
CA ARG A 65 8.45 3.93 -5.50
C ARG A 65 7.39 5.04 -5.53
N VAL A 66 6.50 4.94 -6.50
CA VAL A 66 5.27 5.73 -6.59
C VAL A 66 4.10 4.80 -6.85
N ASP A 67 3.10 4.85 -5.98
CA ASP A 67 1.82 4.18 -6.19
C ASP A 67 0.87 5.13 -6.90
N LEU A 68 0.26 4.63 -7.97
CA LEU A 68 -0.70 5.35 -8.80
C LEU A 68 -2.09 4.78 -8.56
N TYR A 69 -2.95 5.56 -7.90
CA TYR A 69 -4.35 5.19 -7.64
C TYR A 69 -5.27 5.83 -8.67
N CYS A 70 -5.93 5.01 -9.49
CA CYS A 70 -6.91 5.49 -10.46
C CYS A 70 -8.18 5.94 -9.73
N LEU A 71 -8.42 7.26 -9.71
CA LEU A 71 -9.60 7.86 -9.09
C LEU A 71 -10.81 7.74 -10.02
N ARG A 72 -10.60 8.07 -11.30
CA ARG A 72 -11.56 7.98 -12.40
C ARG A 72 -10.77 7.96 -13.73
N PRO A 73 -11.41 7.68 -14.88
CA PRO A 73 -10.73 7.77 -16.16
C PRO A 73 -9.99 9.10 -16.33
N ALA A 74 -8.74 9.05 -16.80
CA ALA A 74 -7.86 10.21 -16.99
C ALA A 74 -7.48 11.00 -15.71
N LEU A 75 -7.79 10.49 -14.51
CA LEU A 75 -7.37 11.11 -13.24
C LEU A 75 -6.77 10.08 -12.29
N VAL A 76 -5.51 10.31 -11.92
CA VAL A 76 -4.75 9.42 -11.05
C VAL A 76 -4.18 10.20 -9.87
N LEU A 77 -4.12 9.58 -8.70
CA LEU A 77 -3.42 10.12 -7.54
C LEU A 77 -2.06 9.42 -7.42
N PRO A 78 -0.95 10.12 -7.65
CA PRO A 78 0.39 9.66 -7.28
C PRO A 78 0.59 9.78 -5.78
N VAL A 79 1.09 8.70 -5.16
CA VAL A 79 1.47 8.67 -3.75
C VAL A 79 2.86 8.06 -3.64
N GLY A 80 3.76 8.71 -2.92
CA GLY A 80 5.16 8.31 -2.81
C GLY A 80 5.98 9.38 -2.10
N VAL A 81 7.29 9.17 -2.05
CA VAL A 81 8.24 10.13 -1.48
C VAL A 81 9.43 10.35 -2.40
N GLY A 82 10.00 11.55 -2.32
CA GLY A 82 11.23 11.92 -3.02
C GLY A 82 11.05 12.26 -4.49
N ALA A 83 12.17 12.44 -5.19
CA ALA A 83 12.20 13.04 -6.53
C ALA A 83 11.40 12.29 -7.60
N LEU A 84 11.11 11.00 -7.41
CA LEU A 84 10.31 10.22 -8.36
C LEU A 84 8.85 10.65 -8.36
N VAL A 85 8.24 10.85 -7.18
CA VAL A 85 6.84 11.30 -7.09
C VAL A 85 6.70 12.73 -7.61
N ASP A 86 7.69 13.58 -7.35
CA ASP A 86 7.72 14.96 -7.86
C ASP A 86 7.77 15.00 -9.39
N GLN A 87 8.61 14.16 -10.02
CA GLN A 87 8.68 14.04 -11.48
C GLN A 87 7.34 13.55 -12.08
N VAL A 88 6.69 12.58 -11.44
CA VAL A 88 5.37 12.09 -11.87
C VAL A 88 4.32 13.18 -11.74
N HIS A 89 4.30 13.93 -10.63
CA HIS A 89 3.38 15.06 -10.45
C HIS A 89 3.58 16.14 -11.51
N ASN A 90 4.82 16.51 -11.81
CA ASN A 90 5.12 17.53 -12.83
C ASN A 90 4.61 17.12 -14.22
N LEU A 91 4.87 15.86 -14.63
CA LEU A 91 4.35 15.33 -15.89
C LEU A 91 2.81 15.39 -15.93
N LEU A 92 2.14 14.93 -14.88
CA LEU A 92 0.67 14.94 -14.82
C LEU A 92 0.08 16.36 -14.77
N ALA A 93 0.78 17.32 -14.17
CA ALA A 93 0.36 18.72 -14.16
C ALA A 93 0.40 19.35 -15.57
N GLU A 94 1.29 18.86 -16.45
CA GLU A 94 1.36 19.26 -17.86
C GLU A 94 0.33 18.53 -18.75
N GLY A 95 -0.53 17.68 -18.18
CA GLY A 95 -1.56 16.96 -18.92
C GLY A 95 -1.04 15.75 -19.69
N PHE A 96 -0.04 15.04 -19.13
CA PHE A 96 0.64 13.90 -19.75
C PHE A 96 -0.34 12.89 -20.36
N GLU A 97 -0.39 12.85 -21.70
CA GLU A 97 -1.25 11.96 -22.49
C GLU A 97 -2.74 12.02 -22.10
N GLY A 98 -3.21 13.22 -21.73
CA GLY A 98 -4.59 13.46 -21.32
C GLY A 98 -4.91 12.99 -19.90
N TRP A 99 -3.93 12.52 -19.14
CA TRP A 99 -4.06 12.22 -17.71
C TRP A 99 -3.66 13.43 -16.86
N GLY A 100 -4.28 13.54 -15.69
CA GLY A 100 -3.92 14.53 -14.68
C GLY A 100 -3.90 13.96 -13.26
N ALA A 101 -3.48 14.82 -12.33
CA ALA A 101 -3.54 14.57 -10.89
C ALA A 101 -4.57 15.50 -10.23
N PRO A 102 -5.24 15.08 -9.13
CA PRO A 102 -6.12 15.96 -8.39
C PRO A 102 -5.32 17.07 -7.70
N THR A 103 -5.91 18.26 -7.62
CA THR A 103 -5.41 19.34 -6.76
C THR A 103 -5.88 19.08 -5.34
N LEU A 104 -4.93 19.00 -4.40
CA LEU A 104 -5.23 18.99 -2.96
C LEU A 104 -5.50 20.44 -2.51
N PRO A 105 -6.21 20.65 -1.38
CA PRO A 105 -6.33 21.99 -0.81
C PRO A 105 -4.95 22.59 -0.49
N ASP A 106 -4.87 23.92 -0.42
CA ASP A 106 -3.62 24.65 -0.17
C ASP A 106 -2.95 24.25 1.16
N GLU A 107 -3.77 23.92 2.17
CA GLU A 107 -3.33 23.45 3.49
C GLU A 107 -3.97 22.08 3.76
N PRO A 108 -3.43 20.98 3.22
CA PRO A 108 -3.97 19.64 3.43
C PRO A 108 -3.70 19.16 4.85
N GLU A 109 -4.66 18.45 5.44
CA GLU A 109 -4.52 17.92 6.80
C GLU A 109 -3.48 16.78 6.83
N PRO A 110 -2.43 16.86 7.65
CA PRO A 110 -1.48 15.76 7.80
C PRO A 110 -2.17 14.49 8.28
N LEU A 111 -1.88 13.34 7.64
CA LEU A 111 -2.48 12.06 8.01
C LEU A 111 -2.12 11.66 9.46
N ALA A 112 -0.95 12.07 9.95
CA ALA A 112 -0.52 11.87 11.33
C ALA A 112 -1.48 12.46 12.38
N ALA A 113 -2.27 13.47 12.02
CA ALA A 113 -3.31 14.00 12.90
C ALA A 113 -4.44 12.99 13.18
N LYS A 114 -4.51 11.88 12.42
CA LYS A 114 -5.49 10.79 12.57
C LYS A 114 -4.89 9.51 13.15
N GLU A 115 -3.61 9.49 13.53
CA GLU A 115 -2.91 8.28 13.98
C GLU A 115 -3.65 7.58 15.13
N ASP A 116 -4.00 8.34 16.18
CA ASP A 116 -4.71 7.81 17.36
C ASP A 116 -6.16 7.37 17.09
N LEU A 117 -6.74 7.80 15.96
CA LEU A 117 -8.12 7.50 15.60
C LEU A 117 -8.21 6.26 14.69
N LEU A 118 -7.13 5.90 14.02
CA LEU A 118 -7.10 4.81 13.07
C LEU A 118 -6.67 3.50 13.75
N PRO A 119 -7.23 2.34 13.35
CA PRO A 119 -6.66 1.06 13.75
C PRO A 119 -5.19 0.97 13.35
N LEU A 120 -4.30 0.53 14.25
CA LEU A 120 -2.85 0.47 14.03
C LEU A 120 -2.47 -0.20 12.69
N LYS A 121 -3.18 -1.26 12.32
CA LYS A 121 -2.98 -1.95 11.03
C LYS A 121 -3.28 -1.06 9.82
N VAL A 122 -4.34 -0.24 9.88
CA VAL A 122 -4.72 0.70 8.83
C VAL A 122 -3.68 1.82 8.75
N TRP A 123 -3.31 2.40 9.89
CA TRP A 123 -2.26 3.41 9.97
C TRP A 123 -0.95 2.93 9.34
N ASN A 124 -0.45 1.77 9.78
CA ASN A 124 0.78 1.18 9.24
C ASN A 124 0.69 0.90 7.74
N LEU A 125 -0.47 0.48 7.24
CA LEU A 125 -0.67 0.24 5.81
C LEU A 125 -0.58 1.55 5.01
N LEU A 126 -1.25 2.61 5.46
CA LEU A 126 -1.23 3.91 4.79
C LEU A 126 0.17 4.55 4.86
N TRP A 127 0.84 4.44 6.01
CA TRP A 127 2.19 4.94 6.24
C TRP A 127 3.21 4.26 5.32
N ARG A 128 3.19 2.91 5.24
CA ARG A 128 4.07 2.13 4.33
C ARG A 128 3.82 2.44 2.86
N ARG A 129 2.63 2.95 2.53
CA ARG A 129 2.26 3.40 1.18
C ARG A 129 2.52 4.88 0.96
N HIS A 130 3.12 5.56 1.95
CA HIS A 130 3.50 6.96 1.91
C HIS A 130 2.35 7.94 1.71
N PHE A 131 1.14 7.58 2.16
CA PHE A 131 0.09 8.59 2.30
C PHE A 131 0.52 9.61 3.35
N ARG A 132 0.51 10.89 2.96
CA ARG A 132 0.92 12.01 3.82
C ARG A 132 -0.25 12.81 4.34
N TYR A 133 -1.33 12.89 3.57
CA TYR A 133 -2.46 13.76 3.85
C TYR A 133 -3.78 13.00 3.91
N VAL A 134 -4.71 13.49 4.73
CA VAL A 134 -6.05 12.95 4.87
C VAL A 134 -6.80 12.99 3.53
N GLU A 135 -6.63 14.07 2.77
CA GLU A 135 -7.30 14.29 1.49
C GLU A 135 -6.83 13.29 0.43
N GLN A 136 -5.56 12.87 0.47
CA GLN A 136 -5.07 11.80 -0.41
C GLN A 136 -5.86 10.51 -0.17
N VAL A 137 -6.01 10.12 1.10
CA VAL A 137 -6.75 8.90 1.49
C VAL A 137 -8.25 9.03 1.19
N ALA A 138 -8.81 10.23 1.41
CA ALA A 138 -10.20 10.53 1.13
C ALA A 138 -10.52 10.46 -0.38
N LEU A 139 -9.57 10.77 -1.27
CA LEU A 139 -9.78 10.71 -2.71
C LEU A 139 -9.78 9.28 -3.27
N VAL A 140 -9.00 8.36 -2.67
CA VAL A 140 -8.83 7.00 -3.21
C VAL A 140 -10.16 6.23 -3.11
N PRO A 141 -10.67 5.65 -4.21
CA PRO A 141 -11.88 4.81 -4.15
C PRO A 141 -11.68 3.56 -3.30
N ASP A 142 -12.75 3.13 -2.62
CA ASP A 142 -12.76 1.92 -1.81
C ASP A 142 -12.26 0.68 -2.55
N ALA A 143 -12.62 0.53 -3.82
CA ALA A 143 -12.16 -0.57 -4.65
C ALA A 143 -10.63 -0.60 -4.80
N ALA A 144 -9.98 0.56 -4.92
CA ALA A 144 -8.53 0.67 -5.00
C ALA A 144 -7.87 0.42 -3.64
N LEU A 145 -8.47 0.90 -2.55
CA LEU A 145 -8.01 0.59 -1.19
C LEU A 145 -8.06 -0.91 -0.91
N ARG A 146 -9.09 -1.63 -1.37
CA ARG A 146 -9.23 -3.09 -1.17
C ARG A 146 -8.22 -3.92 -1.94
N GLU A 147 -7.66 -3.40 -3.04
CA GLU A 147 -6.57 -4.09 -3.74
C GLU A 147 -5.31 -4.14 -2.84
N MET A 148 -5.15 -3.17 -1.93
CA MET A 148 -4.01 -3.12 -1.03
C MET A 148 -3.99 -4.35 -0.12
N ARG A 149 -2.89 -5.12 -0.22
CA ARG A 149 -2.67 -6.26 0.67
C ARG A 149 -2.78 -5.83 2.14
N GLY A 150 -3.74 -6.41 2.85
CA GLY A 150 -4.00 -6.15 4.26
C GLY A 150 -5.20 -5.23 4.53
N MET A 151 -5.78 -4.60 3.50
CA MET A 151 -7.00 -3.81 3.60
C MET A 151 -8.24 -4.68 3.38
N GLY A 152 -8.78 -5.23 4.46
CA GLY A 152 -10.07 -5.95 4.44
C GLY A 152 -11.27 -5.01 4.60
N GLU A 153 -12.49 -5.52 4.39
CA GLU A 153 -13.73 -4.73 4.49
C GLU A 153 -13.91 -4.07 5.86
N THR A 154 -13.66 -4.79 6.96
CA THR A 154 -13.75 -4.23 8.32
C THR A 154 -12.77 -3.09 8.53
N HIS A 155 -11.53 -3.24 8.06
CA HIS A 155 -10.51 -2.19 8.18
C HIS A 155 -10.85 -0.97 7.34
N LEU A 156 -11.38 -1.19 6.13
CA LEU A 156 -11.86 -0.12 5.27
C LEU A 156 -13.06 0.62 5.88
N ALA A 157 -14.02 -0.09 6.48
CA ALA A 157 -15.15 0.54 7.15
C ALA A 157 -14.67 1.45 8.30
N ARG A 158 -13.75 0.96 9.14
CA ARG A 158 -13.13 1.78 10.21
C ARG A 158 -12.35 2.98 9.67
N LEU A 159 -11.61 2.79 8.57
CA LEU A 159 -10.96 3.90 7.89
C LEU A 159 -11.98 4.97 7.47
N ARG A 160 -13.13 4.56 6.91
CA ARG A 160 -14.17 5.50 6.44
C ARG A 160 -14.99 6.17 7.55
N GLU A 161 -15.01 5.59 8.75
CA GLU A 161 -15.55 6.27 9.93
C GLU A 161 -14.69 7.49 10.33
N VAL A 162 -13.36 7.41 10.16
CA VAL A 162 -12.41 8.47 10.53
C VAL A 162 -12.13 9.42 9.37
N ILE A 163 -11.94 8.88 8.17
CA ILE A 163 -11.62 9.60 6.93
C ILE A 163 -12.69 9.26 5.89
N PRO A 164 -13.77 10.06 5.81
CA PRO A 164 -14.83 9.83 4.85
C PRO A 164 -14.29 9.73 3.43
N GLY A 165 -14.84 8.78 2.68
CA GLY A 165 -14.43 8.55 1.30
C GLY A 165 -14.84 9.68 0.35
N PRO A 166 -14.48 9.54 -0.94
CA PRO A 166 -14.81 10.56 -1.91
C PRO A 166 -16.34 10.64 -1.99
N ARG A 167 -16.89 11.80 -1.64
CA ARG A 167 -18.34 11.99 -1.73
C ARG A 167 -18.73 11.76 -3.18
N PRO A 168 -19.76 10.95 -3.48
CA PRO A 168 -20.31 10.94 -4.81
C PRO A 168 -20.74 12.38 -5.11
N HIS A 169 -20.12 13.02 -6.11
CA HIS A 169 -20.68 14.23 -6.66
C HIS A 169 -22.13 13.90 -7.02
N PRO A 170 -23.12 14.76 -6.68
CA PRO A 170 -24.46 14.56 -7.15
C PRO A 170 -24.36 14.47 -8.68
N ALA A 171 -24.65 13.28 -9.20
CA ALA A 171 -24.86 13.10 -10.61
C ALA A 171 -25.90 14.16 -11.00
N THR A 172 -25.54 15.00 -11.97
CA THR A 172 -26.48 15.92 -12.58
C THR A 172 -27.77 15.15 -12.87
N THR A 173 -28.82 15.52 -12.16
CA THR A 173 -30.11 14.83 -12.10
C THR A 173 -30.65 14.66 -13.51
N GLY A 174 -30.79 13.41 -13.96
CA GLY A 174 -31.40 13.07 -15.22
C GLY A 174 -32.14 11.75 -15.10
N GLY A 175 -33.43 11.83 -14.75
CA GLY A 175 -34.44 10.83 -15.13
C GLY A 175 -34.47 9.52 -14.34
N GLU A 176 -35.12 9.57 -13.18
CA GLU A 176 -36.17 8.64 -12.73
C GLU A 176 -36.34 7.31 -13.47
N SER A 177 -36.13 6.19 -12.74
CA SER A 177 -37.07 5.05 -12.67
C SER A 177 -36.53 3.96 -11.71
N THR A 178 -37.10 3.90 -10.51
CA THR A 178 -37.19 2.68 -9.67
C THR A 178 -38.20 1.70 -10.30
N PRO A 179 -38.14 0.36 -10.05
CA PRO A 179 -38.42 -0.16 -8.70
C PRO A 179 -37.73 -1.49 -8.26
N THR A 180 -37.56 -1.57 -6.93
CA THR A 180 -37.71 -2.68 -5.96
C THR A 180 -37.14 -4.10 -6.21
N ARG A 181 -36.44 -4.66 -5.19
CA ARG A 181 -36.89 -5.84 -4.40
C ARG A 181 -35.97 -6.18 -3.19
N ARG A 182 -36.67 -6.56 -2.10
CA ARG A 182 -36.32 -7.09 -0.77
C ARG A 182 -35.21 -8.15 -0.61
N GLU A 183 -34.51 -8.00 0.52
CA GLU A 183 -34.18 -8.96 1.61
C GLU A 183 -33.71 -10.39 1.26
N ASP A 184 -32.48 -10.72 1.67
CA ASP A 184 -32.23 -11.95 2.43
C ASP A 184 -31.03 -11.77 3.37
N SER A 185 -31.29 -11.96 4.65
CA SER A 185 -30.35 -11.96 5.79
C SER A 185 -29.70 -13.33 5.95
N VAL A 186 -28.40 -13.37 6.23
CA VAL A 186 -27.74 -14.58 6.75
C VAL A 186 -26.97 -14.21 8.01
N ASP A 187 -27.47 -14.71 9.14
CA ASP A 187 -26.72 -14.79 10.40
C ASP A 187 -25.65 -15.88 10.28
N VAL A 188 -24.39 -15.55 10.59
CA VAL A 188 -23.39 -16.55 10.94
C VAL A 188 -22.70 -16.17 12.26
N VAL A 189 -22.83 -17.14 13.16
CA VAL A 189 -22.38 -17.28 14.54
C VAL A 189 -20.89 -16.96 14.74
N ALA A 190 -20.61 -16.36 15.90
CA ALA A 190 -19.30 -16.01 16.42
C ALA A 190 -18.24 -17.11 16.26
N VAL A 191 -17.04 -16.71 15.84
CA VAL A 191 -15.80 -17.41 16.15
C VAL A 191 -14.84 -16.36 16.69
N GLU A 192 -14.75 -16.25 18.01
CA GLU A 192 -13.71 -15.46 18.68
C GLU A 192 -12.35 -16.15 18.48
N SER A 193 -11.77 -16.01 17.31
CA SER A 193 -10.37 -16.36 17.09
C SER A 193 -9.53 -15.23 17.66
N GLN A 194 -9.03 -15.39 18.89
CA GLN A 194 -8.12 -14.42 19.49
C GLN A 194 -6.82 -14.38 18.68
N VAL A 195 -6.62 -13.29 17.94
CA VAL A 195 -5.37 -13.01 17.23
C VAL A 195 -4.34 -12.56 18.25
N GLU A 196 -3.23 -13.28 18.35
CA GLU A 196 -2.10 -12.96 19.20
C GLU A 196 -0.89 -12.56 18.32
N MET A 197 -0.11 -11.59 18.80
CA MET A 197 1.10 -11.13 18.12
C MET A 197 2.32 -11.46 18.99
N VAL A 198 3.20 -12.29 18.45
CA VAL A 198 4.43 -12.74 19.12
C VAL A 198 5.60 -12.00 18.51
N THR A 199 6.33 -11.23 19.31
CA THR A 199 7.52 -10.51 18.86
C THR A 199 8.77 -11.27 19.31
N LEU A 200 9.59 -11.66 18.35
CA LEU A 200 10.88 -12.31 18.55
C LEU A 200 11.99 -11.35 18.14
N ARG A 201 13.09 -11.35 18.88
CA ARG A 201 14.23 -10.46 18.67
C ARG A 201 15.50 -11.30 18.71
N ALA A 202 16.42 -11.05 17.79
CA ALA A 202 17.70 -11.75 17.75
C ALA A 202 18.82 -10.91 17.16
N THR A 203 20.06 -11.34 17.39
CA THR A 203 21.28 -10.70 16.86
C THR A 203 21.65 -11.18 15.45
N SER A 204 20.88 -12.12 14.87
CA SER A 204 21.05 -12.61 13.50
C SER A 204 19.76 -13.24 12.97
N ASP A 205 19.56 -13.20 11.65
CA ASP A 205 18.44 -13.84 10.95
C ASP A 205 18.32 -15.33 11.30
N GLU A 206 19.44 -16.06 11.31
CA GLU A 206 19.47 -17.50 11.58
C GLU A 206 18.94 -17.83 12.97
N ALA A 207 19.39 -17.08 13.99
CA ALA A 207 18.89 -17.24 15.35
C ALA A 207 17.40 -16.88 15.46
N LEU A 208 16.95 -15.85 14.74
CA LEU A 208 15.57 -15.39 14.74
C LEU A 208 14.60 -16.41 14.16
N PHE A 209 14.94 -16.98 13.01
CA PHE A 209 14.12 -18.01 12.37
C PHE A 209 14.16 -19.34 13.14
N ALA A 210 15.30 -19.69 13.75
CA ALA A 210 15.39 -20.84 14.65
C ALA A 210 14.48 -20.67 15.88
N GLU A 211 14.43 -19.48 16.47
CA GLU A 211 13.54 -19.16 17.59
C GLU A 211 12.07 -19.21 17.18
N ALA A 212 11.73 -18.63 16.02
CA ALA A 212 10.36 -18.66 15.49
C ALA A 212 9.86 -20.09 15.24
N SER A 213 10.72 -20.92 14.64
CA SER A 213 10.43 -22.33 14.41
C SER A 213 10.22 -23.09 15.72
N ARG A 214 11.05 -22.82 16.73
CA ARG A 214 10.94 -23.43 18.06
C ARG A 214 9.66 -23.00 18.77
N TRP A 215 9.32 -21.72 18.71
CA TRP A 215 8.12 -21.17 19.32
C TRP A 215 6.86 -21.81 18.72
N LEU A 216 6.77 -21.91 17.39
CA LEU A 216 5.65 -22.56 16.69
C LEU A 216 5.54 -24.05 17.04
N ALA A 217 6.67 -24.75 17.15
CA ALA A 217 6.67 -26.15 17.56
C ALA A 217 6.19 -26.37 19.01
N GLN A 218 6.44 -25.40 19.91
CA GLN A 218 5.96 -25.42 21.29
C GLN A 218 4.49 -25.02 21.44
N HIS A 219 3.91 -24.35 20.43
CA HIS A 219 2.55 -23.83 20.42
C HIS A 219 1.73 -24.42 19.25
N PRO A 220 1.52 -25.75 19.20
CA PRO A 220 0.86 -26.41 18.06
C PRO A 220 -0.62 -26.03 17.90
N ALA A 221 -1.25 -25.48 18.95
CA ALA A 221 -2.61 -24.96 18.88
C ALA A 221 -2.69 -23.58 18.20
N HIS A 222 -1.56 -22.91 17.99
CA HIS A 222 -1.50 -21.61 17.34
C HIS A 222 -1.32 -21.75 15.83
N GLY A 223 -2.28 -21.23 15.06
CA GLY A 223 -2.19 -21.15 13.61
C GLY A 223 -1.43 -19.91 13.17
N LEU A 224 -0.28 -20.06 12.52
CA LEU A 224 0.45 -18.92 11.95
C LEU A 224 -0.31 -18.31 10.77
N VAL A 225 -0.65 -17.01 10.86
CA VAL A 225 -1.40 -16.29 9.83
C VAL A 225 -0.64 -15.10 9.24
N GLY A 226 0.44 -14.65 9.88
CA GLY A 226 1.25 -13.54 9.40
C GLY A 226 2.66 -13.56 9.96
N VAL A 227 3.59 -13.04 9.17
CA VAL A 227 4.99 -12.84 9.56
C VAL A 227 5.40 -11.45 9.06
N ASP A 228 5.88 -10.61 9.97
CA ASP A 228 6.48 -9.31 9.66
C ASP A 228 7.95 -9.34 10.10
N TYR A 229 8.86 -8.95 9.22
CA TYR A 229 10.31 -8.99 9.45
C TYR A 229 10.87 -7.58 9.33
N ASP A 230 11.57 -7.13 10.37
CA ASP A 230 12.24 -5.85 10.40
C ASP A 230 13.76 -6.04 10.40
N TYR A 231 14.40 -5.55 9.33
CA TYR A 231 15.85 -5.63 9.10
C TYR A 231 16.62 -4.44 9.71
N SER A 232 15.93 -3.46 10.29
CA SER A 232 16.56 -2.30 10.94
C SER A 232 15.66 -1.78 12.05
N PRO A 233 15.46 -2.56 13.12
CA PRO A 233 14.59 -2.15 14.21
C PRO A 233 15.15 -0.87 14.84
N THR A 234 14.39 0.20 14.73
CA THR A 234 14.61 1.41 15.51
C THR A 234 13.69 1.38 16.72
N ASP A 235 14.16 1.90 17.85
CA ASP A 235 13.29 2.12 19.00
C ASP A 235 12.30 3.26 18.72
N LEU A 236 11.47 3.58 19.72
CA LEU A 236 10.44 4.62 19.61
C LEU A 236 11.03 6.02 19.38
N ASP A 237 12.32 6.22 19.70
CA ASP A 237 13.04 7.46 19.54
C ASP A 237 13.81 7.52 18.20
N GLY A 238 13.78 6.44 17.41
CA GLY A 238 14.44 6.33 16.12
C GLY A 238 15.90 5.88 16.20
N ASP A 239 16.38 5.51 17.39
CA ASP A 239 17.71 4.96 17.59
C ASP A 239 17.75 3.47 17.21
N ALA A 240 18.87 3.02 16.66
CA ALA A 240 19.02 1.62 16.29
C ALA A 240 18.93 0.73 17.54
N GLU A 241 17.94 -0.19 17.58
CA GLU A 241 17.85 -1.18 18.66
C GLU A 241 19.11 -2.07 18.64
N PRO A 242 19.56 -2.59 19.80
CA PRO A 242 20.73 -3.47 19.89
C PRO A 242 20.55 -4.84 19.19
N TYR A 243 19.34 -5.11 18.69
CA TYR A 243 19.00 -6.32 17.95
C TYR A 243 19.13 -6.05 16.45
N ALA A 244 19.84 -6.93 15.73
CA ALA A 244 19.96 -6.79 14.28
C ALA A 244 18.64 -7.08 13.55
N CYS A 245 17.72 -7.81 14.19
CA CYS A 245 16.55 -8.38 13.53
C CYS A 245 15.35 -8.52 14.48
N VAL A 246 14.15 -8.16 14.01
CA VAL A 246 12.89 -8.39 14.72
C VAL A 246 11.90 -9.14 13.83
N LEU A 247 11.26 -10.17 14.38
CA LEU A 247 10.21 -10.95 13.71
C LEU A 247 8.93 -10.87 14.52
N ARG A 248 7.83 -10.49 13.87
CA ARG A 248 6.49 -10.50 14.49
C ARG A 248 5.65 -11.57 13.83
N LEU A 249 5.26 -12.58 14.60
CA LEU A 249 4.34 -13.62 14.18
C LEU A 249 2.93 -13.20 14.58
N THR A 250 2.01 -13.14 13.63
CA THR A 250 0.58 -13.08 13.91
C THR A 250 0.04 -14.50 13.91
N VAL A 251 -0.52 -14.92 15.04
CA VAL A 251 -1.00 -16.27 15.26
C VAL A 251 -2.46 -16.25 15.72
N LEU A 252 -3.24 -17.23 15.29
CA LEU A 252 -4.59 -17.47 15.79
C LEU A 252 -4.50 -18.50 16.91
N ARG A 253 -4.99 -18.16 18.08
CA ARG A 253 -5.12 -19.11 19.17
C ARG A 253 -6.29 -20.06 18.87
N GLY A 254 -6.00 -21.35 18.73
CA GLY A 254 -7.00 -22.42 18.61
C GLY A 254 -7.62 -22.81 19.93
#